data_AF-A0A0S3TA81-F1
#
_entry.id   AF-A0A0S3TA81-F1
#
_cell.length_a   1.000
_cell.length_b   1.000
_cell.length_c   1.000
_cell.angle_alpha   90.00
_cell.angle_beta   90.00
_cell.angle_gamma   90.00
#
_symmetry.space_group_name_H-M   'P 1'
#
loop_
_entity.id
_entity.type
_entity.pdbx_description
1 polymer ?
#
loop_
_entity_poly.entity_id
_entity_poly.type
_entity_poly.pdbx_seq_one_letter_code
_entity_poly.pdbx_strand_id
1 'polypeptide(L)' 'MTYNLVDPALVNTVLVPNNGWASVRFHALNPGVWFVHCHLERHLSWGMETVLLVTNGEGDAALLPPPPDMPPC' A
#
# COMPACT_ATOMS: atom_id res chain seq x y z
N MET A 1 19.61 -11.46 -11.36
CA MET A 1 18.74 -10.28 -11.16
C MET A 1 19.57 -9.21 -10.48
N THR A 2 19.48 -7.96 -10.95
CA THR A 2 20.29 -6.85 -10.44
C THR A 2 19.33 -5.77 -9.95
N TYR A 3 19.20 -5.60 -8.63
CA TYR A 3 18.34 -4.57 -8.04
C TYR A 3 19.09 -3.24 -7.91
N ASN A 4 18.40 -2.12 -8.12
CA ASN A 4 18.90 -0.81 -7.72
C ASN A 4 18.70 -0.63 -6.21
N LEU A 5 19.80 -0.65 -5.44
CA LEU A 5 19.81 -0.45 -3.99
C LEU A 5 20.41 0.89 -3.56
N VAL A 6 20.79 1.76 -4.52
CA VAL A 6 21.44 3.05 -4.26
C VAL A 6 20.42 4.18 -4.37
N ASP A 7 19.69 4.25 -5.48
CA ASP A 7 18.78 5.34 -5.80
C ASP A 7 17.49 4.90 -6.54
N PRO A 8 16.75 3.88 -6.05
CA PRO A 8 15.48 3.53 -6.66
C PRO A 8 14.47 4.69 -6.51
N ALA A 9 13.63 4.88 -7.54
CA ALA A 9 12.59 5.91 -7.51
C ALA A 9 11.59 5.67 -6.35
N LEU A 10 11.31 6.73 -5.59
CA LEU A 10 10.28 6.72 -4.56
C LEU A 10 8.94 7.07 -5.20
N VAL A 11 8.02 6.10 -5.26
CA VAL A 11 6.72 6.22 -5.95
C VAL A 11 5.59 5.61 -5.12
N ASN A 12 4.36 6.05 -5.36
CA ASN A 12 3.14 5.46 -4.80
C ASN A 12 2.46 4.47 -5.76
N THR A 13 2.73 4.58 -7.06
CA THR A 13 2.18 3.75 -8.13
C THR A 13 3.32 3.27 -9.02
N VAL A 14 3.35 1.98 -9.35
CA VAL A 14 4.34 1.39 -10.24
C VAL A 14 3.64 0.69 -11.39
N LEU A 15 4.13 0.92 -12.61
CA LEU A 15 3.69 0.15 -13.78
C LEU A 15 4.42 -1.18 -13.79
N VAL A 16 3.67 -2.28 -13.79
CA VAL A 16 4.23 -3.60 -14.08
C VAL A 16 4.35 -3.73 -15.59
N PRO A 17 5.56 -3.97 -16.15
CA PRO A 17 5.73 -4.12 -17.59
C PRO A 17 4.90 -5.28 -18.15
N ASN A 18 4.44 -5.16 -19.41
CA ASN A 18 3.77 -6.24 -20.11
C ASN A 18 4.66 -7.50 -20.15
N ASN A 19 4.11 -8.64 -19.75
CA ASN A 19 4.83 -9.91 -19.63
C ASN A 19 6.11 -9.82 -18.77
N GLY A 20 6.14 -8.91 -17.79
CA GLY A 20 7.30 -8.66 -16.93
C GLY A 20 6.94 -8.62 -15.44
N TRP A 21 7.85 -8.06 -14.65
CA TRP A 21 7.71 -7.88 -13.21
C TRP A 21 8.29 -6.55 -12.77
N ALA A 22 7.85 -6.07 -11.61
CA ALA A 22 8.45 -4.96 -10.89
C ALA A 22 8.64 -5.38 -9.43
N SER A 23 9.74 -4.95 -8.80
CA SER A 23 9.99 -5.19 -7.36
C SER A 23 9.98 -3.86 -6.63
N VAL A 24 9.21 -3.80 -5.55
CA VAL A 24 9.11 -2.62 -4.67
C VAL A 24 9.50 -3.01 -3.24
N ARG A 25 9.97 -2.03 -2.47
CA ARG A 25 10.27 -2.18 -1.04
C ARG A 25 9.75 -0.97 -0.28
N PHE A 26 9.23 -1.21 0.91
CA PHE A 26 8.81 -0.16 1.85
C PHE A 26 8.95 -0.69 3.27
N HIS A 27 9.01 0.21 4.25
CA HIS A 27 8.93 -0.15 5.65
C HIS A 27 7.48 0.07 6.12
N ALA A 28 6.84 -0.96 6.68
CA ALA A 28 5.48 -0.88 7.18
C ALA A 28 5.44 -0.21 8.57
N LEU A 29 5.76 1.09 8.63
CA LEU A 29 5.85 1.87 9.88
C LEU A 29 4.62 2.76 10.13
N ASN A 30 3.54 2.56 9.37
CA ASN A 30 2.33 3.37 9.45
C ASN A 30 1.12 2.48 9.83
N PRO A 31 0.76 2.39 11.12
CA PRO A 31 -0.36 1.58 11.59
C PRO A 31 -1.66 1.96 10.88
N GLY A 32 -2.45 0.97 10.47
CA GLY A 32 -3.71 1.20 9.77
C GLY A 32 -4.04 0.11 8.76
N VAL A 33 -5.06 0.41 7.95
CA VAL A 33 -5.61 -0.48 6.92
C VAL A 33 -5.36 0.18 5.57
N TRP A 34 -4.40 -0.34 4.79
CA TRP A 34 -3.90 0.31 3.56
C TRP A 34 -4.36 -0.44 2.32
N PHE A 35 -5.05 0.26 1.43
CA PHE A 35 -5.56 -0.31 0.19
C PHE A 35 -4.49 -0.33 -0.90
N VAL A 36 -4.25 -1.50 -1.51
CA VAL A 36 -3.29 -1.69 -2.60
C VAL A 36 -4.02 -2.31 -3.78
N HIS A 37 -4.03 -1.64 -4.92
CA HIS A 37 -4.84 -2.09 -6.06
C HIS A 37 -4.24 -1.70 -7.40
N CYS A 38 -4.77 -2.29 -8.48
CA CYS A 38 -4.54 -1.78 -9.82
C CYS A 38 -5.29 -0.46 -10.00
N HIS A 39 -4.59 0.60 -10.43
CA HIS A 39 -5.16 1.93 -10.59
C HIS A 39 -6.09 2.08 -11.83
N LEU A 40 -6.36 1.00 -12.56
CA LEU A 40 -7.40 0.97 -13.57
C LEU A 40 -8.74 0.65 -12.90
N GLU A 41 -9.67 1.61 -12.89
CA GLU A 41 -10.96 1.48 -12.19
C GLU A 41 -11.72 0.20 -12.53
N ARG A 42 -11.64 -0.24 -13.79
CA ARG A 42 -12.24 -1.49 -14.24
C ARG A 42 -11.59 -2.71 -13.58
N HIS A 43 -10.28 -2.72 -13.39
CA HIS A 43 -9.59 -3.84 -12.73
C HIS A 43 -9.81 -3.81 -11.22
N LEU A 44 -9.89 -2.62 -10.64
CA LEU A 44 -10.31 -2.42 -9.25
C LEU A 44 -11.73 -2.97 -9.02
N SER A 45 -12.73 -2.61 -9.83
CA SER A 45 -14.08 -3.17 -9.63
C SER A 45 -14.21 -4.66 -9.92
N TRP A 46 -13.19 -5.26 -10.56
CA TRP A 46 -13.11 -6.69 -10.85
C TRP A 46 -12.36 -7.49 -9.79
N GLY A 47 -11.80 -6.87 -8.74
CA GLY A 47 -11.15 -7.58 -7.66
C GLY A 47 -9.62 -7.60 -7.72
N MET A 48 -8.98 -6.78 -8.56
CA MET A 48 -7.51 -6.67 -8.60
C MET A 48 -6.98 -5.74 -7.49
N GLU A 49 -7.25 -6.13 -6.26
CA GLU A 49 -6.89 -5.41 -5.05
C GLU A 49 -6.50 -6.34 -3.89
N THR A 50 -5.87 -5.74 -2.89
CA THR A 50 -5.65 -6.33 -1.59
C THR A 50 -5.54 -5.22 -0.54
N VAL A 51 -5.45 -5.63 0.73
CA VAL A 51 -5.35 -4.72 1.87
C VAL A 51 -4.17 -5.14 2.73
N LEU A 52 -3.36 -4.17 3.14
CA LEU A 52 -2.30 -4.38 4.12
C LEU A 52 -2.78 -3.86 5.48
N LEU A 53 -2.93 -4.78 6.44
CA LEU A 53 -3.11 -4.44 7.84
C LEU A 53 -1.75 -4.25 8.50
N VAL A 54 -1.44 -3.02 8.89
CA VAL A 54 -0.25 -2.69 9.68
C VAL A 54 -0.70 -2.52 11.12
N THR A 55 -0.28 -3.43 12.00
CA THR A 55 -0.63 -3.40 13.41
C THR A 55 0.13 -2.30 14.15
N ASN A 56 -0.37 -1.92 15.32
CA ASN A 56 0.34 -0.99 16.20
C ASN A 56 1.74 -1.51 16.56
N GLY A 57 2.70 -0.60 16.60
CA GLY A 57 4.02 -0.79 17.17
C GLY A 57 4.09 -0.26 18.61
N GLU A 58 5.31 0.05 19.05
CA GLU A 58 5.58 0.61 20.38
C GLU A 58 5.44 2.14 20.41
N GLY A 59 5.19 2.69 21.60
CA GLY A 59 5.09 4.14 21.82
C GLY A 59 3.98 4.77 20.99
N ASP A 60 4.31 5.86 20.29
CA ASP A 60 3.36 6.63 19.46
C ASP A 60 3.04 5.96 18.11
N ALA A 61 3.60 4.77 17.83
CA ALA A 61 3.31 4.00 16.63
C ALA A 61 1.97 3.25 16.75
N ALA A 62 0.90 3.94 17.13
CA ALA A 62 -0.44 3.38 17.26
C ALA A 62 -1.43 4.09 16.33
N LEU A 63 -2.38 3.33 15.79
CA LEU A 63 -3.50 3.86 15.03
C LEU A 63 -4.34 4.80 15.90
N LEU A 64 -4.71 5.95 15.34
CA LEU A 64 -5.62 6.90 16.00
C LEU A 64 -7.02 6.30 16.18
N PRO A 65 -7.78 6.70 17.22
CA PRO A 65 -9.16 6.30 17.35
C PRO A 65 -10.00 6.82 16.17
N PRO A 66 -11.07 6.11 15.76
CA PRO A 66 -11.98 6.58 14.72
C PRO A 66 -12.61 7.94 15.07
N PRO A 67 -12.74 8.87 14.11
CA PRO A 67 -13.47 10.12 14.32
C PRO A 67 -14.94 9.89 14.74
N PRO A 68 -15.52 10.74 15.62
CA PRO A 68 -16.91 10.59 16.07
C PRO A 68 -17.97 10.72 14.95
N ASP A 69 -17.61 11.35 13.85
CA ASP A 69 -18.47 11.69 12.70
C ASP A 69 -18.29 10.75 11.50
N MET A 70 -17.68 9.58 11.71
CA MET A 70 -17.55 8.56 10.65
C MET A 70 -18.93 8.13 10.11
N PRO A 71 -19.09 8.03 8.77
CA PRO A 71 -20.33 7.54 8.17
C PRO A 71 -20.72 6.14 8.66
N PRO A 72 -22.02 5.84 8.82
CA PRO A 72 -22.46 4.47 9.06
C PRO A 72 -22.13 3.59 7.84
N CYS A 73 -21.93 2.29 8.09
CA CYS A 73 -21.79 1.29 7.03
C CYS A 73 -23.07 1.16 6.19
#